data_AF-A0AA96VQE9-F1
#
_entry.id   AF-A0AA96VQE9-F1
#
_cell.length_a   1.000
_cell.length_b   1.000
_cell.length_c   1.000
_cell.angle_alpha   90.00
_cell.angle_beta   90.00
_cell.angle_gamma   90.00
#
_symmetry.space_group_name_H-M   'P 1'
#
loop_
_entity.id
_entity.type
_entity.pdbx_description
1 polymer ?
#
loop_
_entity_poly.entity_id
_entity_poly.type
_entity_poly.pdbx_seq_one_letter_code
_entity_poly.pdbx_strand_id
1 'polypeptide(L)'
;MTQKILSLICGACIITSSLSATYLDKETADRIKRNTDAIIAKDLSNKQLIFAKDEQKINQPASLTKIMTAMLAIESGRMNDVVTITREMIQVEPTKAGLRVGEKFYLRDLVKAAMVMSANDAAMSIGVFLGDGDVDKFVAMMNRKAKAIGMKNTNFTNPCGFDSSHFGNHYSTALDLLTLSEYAIKNSAFNDMAKLKRHDFQSLNTKRGYAAYTHNKLLNNYKYAVGIKTGFTQKAGPCLIARAKKDDKDILVVMLNSEHRWNDIKTIFEDVLPDITETRSSAKKAATPSKNSKKTASGKKKAQKIA
;
A
#
# COMPACT_ATOMS: atom_id res chain seq x y z
N MET A 1 -39.07 22.19 64.76
CA MET A 1 -39.10 20.86 64.13
C MET A 1 -38.49 21.00 62.74
N THR A 2 -37.34 20.36 62.53
CA THR A 2 -36.69 19.96 61.25
C THR A 2 -36.28 20.99 60.17
N GLN A 3 -34.96 21.05 59.96
CA GLN A 3 -34.21 21.50 58.78
C GLN A 3 -34.61 20.75 57.48
N LYS A 4 -34.31 21.37 56.32
CA LYS A 4 -33.83 20.75 55.05
C LYS A 4 -33.42 21.90 54.10
N ILE A 5 -32.14 22.29 54.03
CA ILE A 5 -31.05 21.77 53.18
C ILE A 5 -31.30 21.93 51.67
N LEU A 6 -30.44 22.79 51.12
CA LEU A 6 -30.05 23.10 49.75
C LEU A 6 -29.77 21.85 48.88
N SER A 7 -30.14 21.86 47.59
CA SER A 7 -29.38 21.09 46.59
C SER A 7 -29.23 21.88 45.28
N LEU A 8 -28.06 22.49 45.14
CA LEU A 8 -27.51 22.99 43.89
C LEU A 8 -27.08 21.76 43.06
N ILE A 9 -27.79 21.45 41.97
CA ILE A 9 -27.35 20.41 41.03
C ILE A 9 -26.34 21.08 40.07
N CYS A 10 -25.07 20.88 40.37
CA CYS A 10 -23.96 21.25 39.49
C CYS A 10 -23.90 20.20 38.37
N GLY A 11 -24.25 20.61 37.15
CA GLY A 11 -24.16 19.75 35.96
C GLY A 11 -22.69 19.48 35.62
N ALA A 12 -22.23 18.26 35.87
CA ALA A 12 -20.94 17.80 35.39
C ALA A 12 -21.04 17.52 33.88
N CYS A 13 -20.54 18.45 33.06
CA CYS A 13 -20.19 18.17 31.67
C CYS A 13 -19.10 17.10 31.64
N ILE A 14 -19.48 15.86 31.33
CA ILE A 14 -18.53 14.78 31.02
C ILE A 14 -17.95 15.10 29.64
N ILE A 15 -16.81 15.79 29.63
CA ILE A 15 -15.97 15.90 28.44
C ILE A 15 -15.33 14.53 28.25
N THR A 16 -15.94 13.67 27.43
CA THR A 16 -15.29 12.45 26.97
C THR A 16 -14.19 12.87 26.00
N SER A 17 -12.97 13.04 26.49
CA SER A 17 -11.79 13.13 25.64
C SER A 17 -11.66 11.79 24.91
N SER A 18 -12.03 11.78 23.64
CA SER A 18 -11.69 10.68 22.75
C SER A 18 -10.17 10.60 22.69
N LEU A 19 -9.58 9.62 23.38
CA LEU A 19 -8.18 9.24 23.18
C LEU A 19 -8.05 8.86 21.69
N SER A 20 -7.53 9.77 20.86
CA SER A 20 -6.98 9.39 19.58
C SER A 20 -5.78 8.52 19.88
N ALA A 21 -5.97 7.19 19.83
CA ALA A 21 -4.87 6.26 19.84
C ALA A 21 -3.98 6.62 18.64
N THR A 22 -2.80 7.16 18.93
CA THR A 22 -1.77 7.31 17.91
C THR A 22 -1.33 5.92 17.51
N TYR A 23 -1.72 5.50 16.30
CA TYR A 23 -1.45 4.15 15.78
C TYR A 23 0.04 3.83 15.64
N LEU A 24 0.91 4.85 15.53
CA LEU A 24 2.36 4.67 15.40
C LEU A 24 3.06 5.33 16.58
N ASP A 25 4.03 4.65 17.16
CA ASP A 25 4.93 5.27 18.12
C ASP A 25 5.80 6.34 17.43
N LYS A 26 6.30 7.29 18.23
CA LYS A 26 7.02 8.46 17.71
C LYS A 26 8.31 8.07 16.98
N GLU A 27 9.04 7.07 17.46
CA GLU A 27 10.31 6.65 16.87
C GLU A 27 10.09 6.03 15.49
N THR A 28 9.09 5.14 15.38
CA THR A 28 8.65 4.56 14.10
C THR A 28 8.20 5.64 13.14
N ALA A 29 7.33 6.56 13.59
CA ALA A 29 6.86 7.66 12.76
C ALA A 29 8.00 8.53 12.23
N ASP A 30 8.96 8.90 13.08
CA ASP A 30 10.12 9.72 12.70
C ASP A 30 11.06 8.98 11.75
N ARG A 31 11.27 7.67 11.95
CA ARG A 31 12.05 6.82 11.05
C ARG A 31 11.44 6.75 9.65
N ILE A 32 10.12 6.50 9.56
CA ILE A 32 9.40 6.45 8.27
C ILE A 32 9.51 7.81 7.57
N LYS A 33 9.33 8.92 8.32
CA LYS A 33 9.43 10.28 7.74
C LYS A 33 10.79 10.59 7.15
N ARG A 34 11.89 10.11 7.74
CA ARG A 34 13.25 10.36 7.22
C ARG A 34 13.53 9.64 5.91
N ASN A 35 12.97 8.46 5.71
CA ASN A 35 13.34 7.56 4.60
C ASN A 35 12.28 7.43 3.51
N THR A 36 11.24 8.27 3.55
CA THR A 36 10.11 8.24 2.60
C THR A 36 9.78 9.65 2.16
N ASP A 37 9.74 9.93 0.87
CA ASP A 37 9.37 11.28 0.39
C ASP A 37 7.93 11.62 0.72
N ALA A 38 6.98 10.74 0.36
CA ALA A 38 5.56 10.96 0.61
C ALA A 38 4.87 9.65 1.00
N ILE A 39 3.95 9.72 1.96
CA ILE A 39 3.20 8.58 2.46
C ILE A 39 1.81 8.98 2.92
N ILE A 40 0.84 8.10 2.68
CA ILE A 40 -0.47 8.16 3.30
C ILE A 40 -0.94 6.74 3.65
N ALA A 41 -1.42 6.55 4.87
CA ALA A 41 -1.97 5.30 5.38
C ALA A 41 -3.37 5.53 5.95
N LYS A 42 -4.33 4.70 5.55
CA LYS A 42 -5.75 4.86 5.91
C LYS A 42 -6.38 3.52 6.27
N ASP A 43 -7.18 3.52 7.34
CA ASP A 43 -8.12 2.45 7.62
C ASP A 43 -9.41 2.71 6.83
N LEU A 44 -9.69 1.85 5.85
CA LEU A 44 -10.82 2.01 4.95
C LEU A 44 -12.14 1.57 5.59
N SER A 45 -12.11 0.78 6.66
CA SER A 45 -13.35 0.29 7.29
C SER A 45 -14.09 1.41 8.02
N ASN A 46 -13.36 2.34 8.63
CA ASN A 46 -13.89 3.51 9.32
C ASN A 46 -13.48 4.85 8.68
N LYS A 47 -12.78 4.80 7.54
CA LYS A 47 -12.25 5.95 6.78
C LYS A 47 -11.25 6.82 7.58
N GLN A 48 -10.64 6.29 8.63
CA GLN A 48 -9.73 7.02 9.50
C GLN A 48 -8.33 7.12 8.88
N LEU A 49 -7.75 8.33 8.90
CA LEU A 49 -6.35 8.53 8.58
C LEU A 49 -5.48 7.96 9.72
N ILE A 50 -4.55 7.07 9.38
CA ILE A 50 -3.59 6.47 10.32
C ILE A 50 -2.34 7.34 10.38
N PHE A 51 -1.81 7.69 9.21
CA PHE A 51 -0.55 8.40 9.07
C PHE A 51 -0.46 9.12 7.72
N ALA A 52 0.16 10.30 7.70
CA ALA A 52 0.49 11.01 6.47
C ALA A 52 1.77 11.82 6.62
N LYS A 53 2.50 11.97 5.53
CA LYS A 53 3.60 12.93 5.34
C LYS A 53 3.64 13.32 3.88
N ASP A 54 3.65 14.63 3.62
CA ASP A 54 3.81 15.22 2.28
C ASP A 54 2.88 14.57 1.25
N GLU A 55 1.64 14.22 1.65
CA GLU A 55 0.77 13.37 0.85
C GLU A 55 0.31 14.03 -0.45
N GLN A 56 0.40 15.37 -0.53
CA GLN A 56 0.10 16.18 -1.71
C GLN A 56 1.35 16.60 -2.50
N LYS A 57 2.55 16.18 -2.07
CA LYS A 57 3.80 16.45 -2.80
C LYS A 57 3.78 15.73 -4.14
N ILE A 58 4.20 16.45 -5.18
CA ILE A 58 4.34 15.92 -6.53
C ILE A 58 5.53 14.97 -6.58
N ASN A 59 5.27 13.73 -6.97
CA ASN A 59 6.25 12.67 -7.11
C ASN A 59 5.98 11.87 -8.39
N GLN A 60 7.00 11.16 -8.86
CA GLN A 60 6.80 10.20 -9.94
C GLN A 60 6.21 8.89 -9.36
N PRO A 61 5.09 8.38 -9.92
CA PRO A 61 4.42 7.18 -9.41
C PRO A 61 5.14 5.87 -9.82
N ALA A 62 6.11 5.93 -10.74
CA ALA A 62 6.67 4.76 -11.39
C ALA A 62 5.55 3.81 -11.89
N SER A 63 5.76 2.48 -11.78
CA SER A 63 4.75 1.49 -12.20
C SER A 63 3.44 1.46 -11.41
N LEU A 64 3.24 2.31 -10.39
CA LEU A 64 1.93 2.46 -9.76
C LEU A 64 0.89 2.99 -10.77
N THR A 65 1.34 3.68 -11.82
CA THR A 65 0.56 4.07 -13.01
C THR A 65 -0.25 2.92 -13.61
N LYS A 66 0.27 1.69 -13.57
CA LYS A 66 -0.41 0.53 -14.17
C LYS A 66 -1.74 0.18 -13.50
N ILE A 67 -2.02 0.72 -12.30
CA ILE A 67 -3.35 0.61 -11.67
C ILE A 67 -4.40 1.31 -12.54
N MET A 68 -4.12 2.53 -13.03
CA MET A 68 -5.02 3.25 -13.94
C MET A 68 -5.21 2.49 -15.25
N THR A 69 -4.10 1.99 -15.82
CA THR A 69 -4.13 1.16 -17.04
C THR A 69 -5.00 -0.08 -16.88
N ALA A 70 -4.86 -0.80 -15.76
CA ALA A 70 -5.66 -1.97 -15.46
C ALA A 70 -7.14 -1.62 -15.27
N MET A 71 -7.46 -0.52 -14.57
CA MET A 71 -8.84 -0.09 -14.37
C MET A 71 -9.54 0.25 -15.68
N LEU A 72 -8.89 0.99 -16.59
CA LEU A 72 -9.47 1.27 -17.89
C LEU A 72 -9.69 0.00 -18.73
N ALA A 73 -8.78 -0.98 -18.63
CA ALA A 73 -8.97 -2.26 -19.31
C ALA A 73 -10.15 -3.07 -18.74
N ILE A 74 -10.29 -3.13 -17.41
CA ILE A 74 -11.42 -3.81 -16.75
C ILE A 74 -12.75 -3.15 -17.15
N GLU A 75 -12.80 -1.81 -17.13
CA GLU A 75 -14.01 -1.05 -17.40
C GLU A 75 -14.39 -0.99 -18.89
N SER A 76 -13.47 -1.33 -19.79
CA SER A 76 -13.74 -1.35 -21.23
C SER A 76 -14.76 -2.41 -21.66
N GLY A 77 -14.97 -3.46 -20.86
CA GLY A 77 -15.74 -4.65 -21.25
C GLY A 77 -15.01 -5.58 -22.24
N ARG A 78 -13.75 -5.27 -22.60
CA ARG A 78 -12.98 -5.94 -23.66
C ARG A 78 -11.93 -6.92 -23.15
N MET A 79 -12.01 -7.35 -21.89
CA MET A 79 -11.02 -8.24 -21.26
C MET A 79 -10.82 -9.59 -21.99
N ASN A 80 -11.79 -10.00 -22.80
CA ASN A 80 -11.76 -11.22 -23.61
C ASN A 80 -11.42 -10.97 -25.09
N ASP A 81 -11.16 -9.73 -25.48
CA ASP A 81 -10.70 -9.41 -26.83
C ASP A 81 -9.27 -9.89 -27.03
N VAL A 82 -8.94 -10.19 -28.29
CA VAL A 82 -7.61 -10.61 -28.70
C VAL A 82 -6.80 -9.40 -29.18
N VAL A 83 -5.66 -9.18 -28.53
CA VAL A 83 -4.68 -8.17 -28.88
C VAL A 83 -3.57 -8.81 -29.71
N THR A 84 -3.29 -8.25 -30.88
CA THR A 84 -2.12 -8.64 -31.69
C THR A 84 -0.97 -7.69 -31.38
N ILE A 85 0.17 -8.24 -30.96
CA ILE A 85 1.33 -7.45 -30.54
C ILE A 85 2.00 -6.81 -31.76
N THR A 86 2.10 -5.48 -31.76
CA THR A 86 2.82 -4.70 -32.78
C THR A 86 4.23 -4.35 -32.31
N ARG A 87 5.05 -3.80 -33.21
CA ARG A 87 6.41 -3.35 -32.88
C ARG A 87 6.39 -2.21 -31.85
N GLU A 88 5.47 -1.25 -31.96
CA GLU A 88 5.40 -0.11 -31.06
C GLU A 88 5.08 -0.52 -29.61
N MET A 89 4.23 -1.54 -29.45
CA MET A 89 3.77 -2.02 -28.15
C MET A 89 4.90 -2.57 -27.28
N ILE A 90 5.99 -3.04 -27.89
CA ILE A 90 7.11 -3.66 -27.18
C ILE A 90 8.38 -2.77 -27.12
N GLN A 91 8.36 -1.61 -27.77
CA GLN A 91 9.46 -0.62 -27.75
C GLN A 91 9.42 0.26 -26.49
N VAL A 92 9.52 -0.38 -25.33
CA VAL A 92 9.48 0.27 -24.02
C VAL A 92 10.72 -0.04 -23.18
N GLU A 93 10.92 0.66 -22.07
CA GLU A 93 12.03 0.41 -21.14
C GLU A 93 11.89 -0.92 -20.37
N PRO A 94 12.97 -1.45 -19.77
CA PRO A 94 12.97 -2.71 -19.02
C PRO A 94 11.95 -2.86 -17.88
N THR A 95 11.85 -4.14 -17.47
CA THR A 95 10.71 -4.89 -16.93
C THR A 95 9.66 -5.22 -18.00
N LYS A 96 9.91 -6.30 -18.75
CA LYS A 96 9.07 -6.81 -19.85
C LYS A 96 8.73 -8.27 -19.64
N ALA A 97 7.57 -8.72 -20.16
CA ALA A 97 7.25 -10.14 -20.29
C ALA A 97 8.00 -10.81 -21.46
N GLY A 98 8.49 -10.01 -22.42
CA GLY A 98 9.19 -10.50 -23.60
C GLY A 98 8.25 -10.95 -24.71
N LEU A 99 7.12 -10.23 -24.85
CA LEU A 99 6.13 -10.42 -25.91
C LEU A 99 6.79 -10.22 -27.29
N ARG A 100 6.33 -10.94 -28.32
CA ARG A 100 6.88 -10.85 -29.68
C ARG A 100 5.85 -10.31 -30.66
N VAL A 101 6.32 -9.55 -31.64
CA VAL A 101 5.49 -9.03 -32.73
C VAL A 101 4.75 -10.18 -33.43
N GLY A 102 3.46 -9.99 -33.68
CA GLY A 102 2.58 -10.97 -34.31
C GLY A 102 1.99 -12.02 -33.37
N GLU A 103 2.41 -12.08 -32.11
CA GLU A 103 1.73 -12.90 -31.12
C GLU A 103 0.36 -12.32 -30.74
N LYS A 104 -0.54 -13.21 -30.33
CA LYS A 104 -1.91 -12.87 -29.97
C LYS A 104 -2.19 -13.27 -28.53
N PHE A 105 -2.71 -12.35 -27.73
CA PHE A 105 -3.05 -12.58 -26.33
C PHE A 105 -4.43 -12.05 -26.03
N TYR A 106 -5.12 -12.65 -25.05
CA TYR A 106 -6.29 -12.01 -24.49
C TYR A 106 -5.88 -10.77 -23.69
N LEU A 107 -6.70 -9.70 -23.75
CA LEU A 107 -6.43 -8.48 -22.98
C LEU A 107 -6.26 -8.76 -21.48
N ARG A 108 -7.06 -9.68 -20.91
CA ARG A 108 -6.94 -10.11 -19.51
C ARG A 108 -5.56 -10.66 -19.14
N ASP A 109 -4.87 -11.34 -20.06
CA ASP A 109 -3.54 -11.88 -19.79
C ASP A 109 -2.49 -10.78 -19.78
N LEU A 110 -2.62 -9.78 -20.66
CA LEU A 110 -1.78 -8.59 -20.66
C LEU A 110 -1.98 -7.77 -19.37
N VAL A 111 -3.22 -7.59 -18.93
CA VAL A 111 -3.53 -6.87 -17.67
C VAL A 111 -2.91 -7.60 -16.47
N LYS A 112 -3.04 -8.92 -16.41
CA LYS A 112 -2.41 -9.73 -15.34
C LYS A 112 -0.88 -9.65 -15.41
N ALA A 113 -0.26 -9.74 -16.58
CA ALA A 113 1.19 -9.56 -16.73
C ALA A 113 1.65 -8.17 -16.28
N ALA A 114 0.93 -7.11 -16.65
CA ALA A 114 1.20 -5.74 -16.24
C ALA A 114 1.07 -5.55 -14.71
N MET A 115 0.08 -6.18 -14.07
CA MET A 115 -0.11 -6.07 -12.62
C MET A 115 0.85 -6.94 -11.81
N VAL A 116 1.06 -8.20 -12.22
CA VAL A 116 1.86 -9.19 -11.48
C VAL A 116 3.36 -8.89 -11.61
N MET A 117 3.90 -8.92 -12.83
CA MET A 117 5.34 -8.73 -13.04
C MET A 117 5.72 -7.29 -13.43
N SER A 118 4.78 -6.36 -13.43
CA SER A 118 5.02 -4.97 -13.85
C SER A 118 5.46 -4.81 -15.30
N ALA A 119 5.09 -5.75 -16.19
CA ALA A 119 5.49 -5.79 -17.58
C ALA A 119 5.08 -4.51 -18.34
N ASN A 120 6.06 -3.73 -18.81
CA ASN A 120 5.84 -2.52 -19.59
C ASN A 120 5.32 -2.82 -20.99
N ASP A 121 5.81 -3.88 -21.63
CA ASP A 121 5.33 -4.30 -22.95
C ASP A 121 3.86 -4.71 -22.90
N ALA A 122 3.42 -5.39 -21.84
CA ALA A 122 2.00 -5.66 -21.61
C ALA A 122 1.19 -4.38 -21.36
N ALA A 123 1.66 -3.47 -20.50
CA ALA A 123 0.97 -2.21 -20.21
C ALA A 123 0.84 -1.30 -21.43
N MET A 124 1.88 -1.20 -22.25
CA MET A 124 1.86 -0.46 -23.51
C MET A 124 0.93 -1.12 -24.53
N SER A 125 0.94 -2.46 -24.63
CA SER A 125 0.00 -3.20 -25.48
C SER A 125 -1.46 -2.92 -25.11
N ILE A 126 -1.79 -2.87 -23.81
CA ILE A 126 -3.13 -2.49 -23.34
C ILE A 126 -3.48 -1.08 -23.80
N GLY A 127 -2.55 -0.13 -23.62
CA GLY A 127 -2.77 1.27 -23.98
C GLY A 127 -3.00 1.46 -25.46
N VAL A 128 -2.11 0.94 -26.31
CA VAL A 128 -2.25 1.02 -27.78
C VAL A 128 -3.53 0.33 -28.24
N PHE A 129 -3.87 -0.84 -27.69
CA PHE A 129 -5.09 -1.55 -28.08
C PHE A 129 -6.37 -0.79 -27.72
N LEU A 130 -6.47 -0.27 -26.50
CA LEU A 130 -7.66 0.45 -26.03
C LEU A 130 -7.73 1.89 -26.54
N GLY A 131 -6.61 2.44 -27.00
CA GLY A 131 -6.53 3.69 -27.73
C GLY A 131 -6.74 3.55 -29.24
N ASP A 132 -7.24 2.40 -29.71
CA ASP A 132 -7.48 2.11 -31.13
C ASP A 132 -6.25 2.34 -32.02
N GLY A 133 -5.11 1.81 -31.57
CA GLY A 133 -3.81 1.94 -32.23
C GLY A 133 -3.00 3.17 -31.84
N ASP A 134 -3.55 4.05 -31.00
CA ASP A 134 -2.93 5.31 -30.61
C ASP A 134 -2.80 5.42 -29.08
N VAL A 135 -1.57 5.38 -28.57
CA VAL A 135 -1.31 5.46 -27.13
C VAL A 135 -1.72 6.81 -26.54
N ASP A 136 -1.69 7.90 -27.30
CA ASP A 136 -2.04 9.23 -26.78
C ASP A 136 -3.53 9.34 -26.52
N LYS A 137 -4.37 8.66 -27.32
CA LYS A 137 -5.80 8.51 -27.01
C LYS A 137 -6.03 7.79 -25.69
N PHE A 138 -5.25 6.74 -25.41
CA PHE A 138 -5.33 6.04 -24.13
C PHE A 138 -4.84 6.91 -22.97
N VAL A 139 -3.74 7.64 -23.13
CA VAL A 139 -3.26 8.60 -22.13
C VAL A 139 -4.33 9.67 -21.85
N ALA A 140 -5.04 10.16 -22.87
CA ALA A 140 -6.16 11.07 -22.68
C ALA A 140 -7.31 10.41 -21.89
N MET A 141 -7.59 9.12 -22.08
CA MET A 141 -8.53 8.37 -21.24
C MET A 141 -8.07 8.27 -19.78
N MET A 142 -6.78 8.01 -19.54
CA MET A 142 -6.19 7.95 -18.20
C MET A 142 -6.39 9.27 -17.46
N ASN A 143 -6.07 10.39 -18.09
CA ASN A 143 -6.20 11.71 -17.47
C ASN A 143 -7.66 12.15 -17.30
N ARG A 144 -8.55 11.80 -18.24
CA ARG A 144 -10.01 11.99 -18.06
C ARG A 144 -10.51 11.22 -16.85
N LYS A 145 -10.09 9.96 -16.69
CA LYS A 145 -10.47 9.14 -15.52
C LYS A 145 -9.90 9.72 -14.24
N ALA A 146 -8.61 10.11 -14.22
CA ALA A 146 -7.96 10.73 -13.07
C ALA A 146 -8.78 11.95 -12.57
N LYS A 147 -9.13 12.86 -13.48
CA LYS A 147 -10.00 14.01 -13.17
C LYS A 147 -11.37 13.58 -12.66
N ALA A 148 -12.01 12.61 -13.30
CA ALA A 148 -13.36 12.15 -12.94
C ALA A 148 -13.42 11.51 -11.53
N ILE A 149 -12.34 10.85 -11.09
CA ILE A 149 -12.28 10.24 -9.75
C ILE A 149 -11.64 11.15 -8.69
N GLY A 150 -11.27 12.39 -9.06
CA GLY A 150 -10.79 13.41 -8.12
C GLY A 150 -9.28 13.43 -7.88
N MET A 151 -8.47 12.82 -8.75
CA MET A 151 -7.00 12.92 -8.72
C MET A 151 -6.57 14.29 -9.28
N LYS A 152 -6.46 15.30 -8.41
CA LYS A 152 -6.29 16.72 -8.83
C LYS A 152 -4.86 17.07 -9.22
N ASN A 153 -3.89 16.31 -8.72
CA ASN A 153 -2.46 16.56 -8.83
C ASN A 153 -1.77 15.37 -9.51
N THR A 154 -2.34 14.92 -10.62
CA THR A 154 -1.87 13.77 -11.41
C THR A 154 -1.88 14.11 -12.88
N ASN A 155 -0.80 13.72 -13.56
CA ASN A 155 -0.70 13.71 -15.01
C ASN A 155 -0.02 12.42 -15.49
N PHE A 156 -0.76 11.60 -16.21
CA PHE A 156 -0.22 10.46 -16.91
C PHE A 156 0.22 10.86 -18.32
N THR A 157 1.33 10.28 -18.75
CA THR A 157 1.91 10.51 -20.09
C THR A 157 2.15 9.22 -20.86
N ASN A 158 2.02 8.07 -20.19
CA ASN A 158 2.15 6.75 -20.77
C ASN A 158 1.45 5.72 -19.86
N PRO A 159 1.09 4.53 -20.36
CA PRO A 159 0.37 3.51 -19.59
C PRO A 159 1.25 2.74 -18.59
N CYS A 160 2.56 2.99 -18.58
CA CYS A 160 3.55 2.15 -17.89
C CYS A 160 4.11 2.79 -16.62
N GLY A 161 4.33 4.10 -16.63
CA GLY A 161 5.00 4.88 -15.59
C GLY A 161 6.54 4.81 -15.61
N PHE A 162 7.18 4.64 -16.78
CA PHE A 162 8.64 4.82 -16.89
C PHE A 162 9.01 6.25 -17.29
N ASP A 163 10.25 6.65 -17.03
CA ASP A 163 10.70 8.04 -17.08
C ASP A 163 11.55 8.35 -18.32
N SER A 164 10.98 8.17 -19.51
CA SER A 164 11.63 8.63 -20.75
C SER A 164 11.45 10.13 -20.95
N SER A 165 12.45 10.78 -21.55
CA SER A 165 12.39 12.19 -21.96
C SER A 165 11.20 12.48 -22.90
N HIS A 166 10.78 11.50 -23.71
CA HIS A 166 9.63 11.63 -24.60
C HIS A 166 8.29 11.71 -23.85
N PHE A 167 8.22 11.15 -22.63
CA PHE A 167 7.01 11.09 -21.81
C PHE A 167 7.09 12.03 -20.60
N GLY A 168 7.87 13.11 -20.70
CA GLY A 168 8.09 14.07 -19.60
C GLY A 168 6.81 14.60 -18.96
N ASN A 169 6.91 15.10 -17.72
CA ASN A 169 5.78 15.57 -16.90
C ASN A 169 4.82 14.46 -16.41
N HIS A 170 5.32 13.23 -16.25
CA HIS A 170 4.57 12.13 -15.62
C HIS A 170 4.62 12.24 -14.09
N TYR A 171 3.50 12.48 -13.42
CA TYR A 171 3.49 12.65 -11.97
C TYR A 171 2.15 12.32 -11.32
N SER A 172 2.18 12.17 -10.00
CA SER A 172 1.03 12.00 -9.12
C SER A 172 1.39 12.50 -7.70
N THR A 173 0.47 12.36 -6.77
CA THR A 173 0.71 12.50 -5.33
C THR A 173 0.34 11.21 -4.59
N ALA A 174 0.77 11.07 -3.34
CA ALA A 174 0.37 9.91 -2.52
C ALA A 174 -1.15 9.92 -2.26
N LEU A 175 -1.75 11.10 -2.07
CA LEU A 175 -3.19 11.29 -1.90
C LEU A 175 -3.99 10.90 -3.15
N ASP A 176 -3.53 11.30 -4.34
CA ASP A 176 -4.19 10.92 -5.59
C ASP A 176 -4.08 9.43 -5.86
N LEU A 177 -2.93 8.82 -5.56
CA LEU A 177 -2.75 7.37 -5.69
C LEU A 177 -3.56 6.58 -4.66
N LEU A 178 -3.80 7.14 -3.46
CA LEU A 178 -4.76 6.59 -2.51
C LEU A 178 -6.16 6.63 -3.11
N THR A 179 -6.57 7.76 -3.70
CA THR A 179 -7.86 7.92 -4.37
C THR A 179 -8.05 6.91 -5.51
N LEU A 180 -7.04 6.74 -6.36
CA LEU A 180 -7.04 5.72 -7.42
C LEU A 180 -7.17 4.31 -6.85
N SER A 181 -6.48 4.02 -5.75
CA SER A 181 -6.50 2.71 -5.12
C SER A 181 -7.84 2.42 -4.47
N GLU A 182 -8.44 3.37 -3.74
CA GLU A 182 -9.79 3.27 -3.18
C GLU A 182 -10.85 3.08 -4.27
N TYR A 183 -10.67 3.71 -5.43
CA TYR A 183 -11.52 3.48 -6.60
C TYR A 183 -11.36 2.06 -7.14
N ALA A 184 -10.11 1.62 -7.37
CA ALA A 184 -9.79 0.35 -7.99
C ALA A 184 -10.26 -0.86 -7.16
N ILE A 185 -10.05 -0.83 -5.84
CA ILE A 185 -10.40 -1.94 -4.94
C ILE A 185 -11.91 -2.16 -4.76
N LYS A 186 -12.77 -1.28 -5.29
CA LYS A 186 -14.22 -1.53 -5.37
C LYS A 186 -14.56 -2.58 -6.42
N ASN A 187 -13.66 -2.83 -7.36
CA ASN A 187 -13.85 -3.82 -8.43
C ASN A 187 -13.25 -5.18 -8.02
N SER A 188 -14.05 -6.25 -8.01
CA SER A 188 -13.60 -7.59 -7.62
C SER A 188 -12.51 -8.14 -8.53
N ALA A 189 -12.62 -7.93 -9.85
CA ALA A 189 -11.61 -8.39 -10.81
C ALA A 189 -10.24 -7.72 -10.57
N PHE A 190 -10.22 -6.44 -10.21
CA PHE A 190 -8.98 -5.76 -9.81
C PHE A 190 -8.36 -6.42 -8.57
N ASN A 191 -9.17 -6.66 -7.52
CA ASN A 191 -8.69 -7.32 -6.30
C ASN A 191 -8.15 -8.72 -6.56
N ASP A 192 -8.81 -9.49 -7.43
CA ASP A 192 -8.37 -10.83 -7.79
C ASP A 192 -7.01 -10.83 -8.50
N MET A 193 -6.75 -9.84 -9.35
CA MET A 193 -5.44 -9.69 -10.00
C MET A 193 -4.37 -9.16 -9.05
N ALA A 194 -4.71 -8.20 -8.18
CA ALA A 194 -3.76 -7.58 -7.25
C ALA A 194 -3.16 -8.57 -6.24
N LYS A 195 -3.87 -9.65 -5.90
CA LYS A 195 -3.40 -10.70 -4.98
C LYS A 195 -2.66 -11.86 -5.68
N LEU A 196 -2.51 -11.85 -7.01
CA LEU A 196 -1.82 -12.91 -7.73
C LEU A 196 -0.32 -12.90 -7.44
N LYS A 197 0.20 -14.06 -7.04
CA LYS A 197 1.63 -14.31 -6.87
C LYS A 197 2.31 -14.68 -8.19
N ARG A 198 1.56 -15.32 -9.07
CA ARG A 198 1.99 -15.82 -10.37
C ARG A 198 0.82 -15.79 -11.35
N HIS A 199 1.11 -15.54 -12.62
CA HIS A 199 0.18 -15.73 -13.73
C HIS A 199 0.90 -16.41 -14.89
N ASP A 200 0.44 -17.60 -15.26
CA ASP A 200 0.92 -18.31 -16.45
C ASP A 200 -0.04 -18.05 -17.61
N PHE A 201 0.51 -17.78 -18.79
CA PHE A 201 -0.26 -17.50 -19.99
C PHE A 201 0.51 -17.91 -21.24
N GLN A 202 -0.17 -17.98 -22.38
CA GLN A 202 0.46 -18.35 -23.64
C GLN A 202 -0.09 -17.53 -24.80
N SER A 203 0.74 -17.37 -25.82
CA SER A 203 0.30 -16.81 -27.09
C SER A 203 -0.71 -17.75 -27.74
N LEU A 204 -1.82 -17.20 -28.21
CA LEU A 204 -2.94 -17.96 -28.78
C LEU A 204 -2.56 -18.64 -30.11
N ASN A 205 -1.73 -17.98 -30.94
CA ASN A 205 -1.34 -18.46 -32.25
C ASN A 205 -0.01 -19.24 -32.26
N THR A 206 0.98 -18.86 -31.45
CA THR A 206 2.30 -19.54 -31.43
C THR A 206 2.42 -20.60 -30.35
N LYS A 207 1.49 -20.63 -29.39
CA LYS A 207 1.53 -21.49 -28.18
C LYS A 207 2.76 -21.30 -27.30
N ARG A 208 3.55 -20.24 -27.51
CA ARG A 208 4.68 -19.88 -26.64
C ARG A 208 4.15 -19.54 -25.25
N GLY A 209 4.70 -20.19 -24.23
CA GLY A 209 4.36 -19.97 -22.83
C GLY A 209 5.12 -18.81 -22.19
N TYR A 210 4.49 -18.19 -21.20
CA TYR A 210 4.98 -17.08 -20.41
C TYR A 210 4.58 -17.27 -18.95
N ALA A 211 5.40 -16.75 -18.04
CA ALA A 211 5.13 -16.73 -16.61
C ALA A 211 5.46 -15.36 -16.03
N ALA A 212 4.46 -14.73 -15.42
CA ALA A 212 4.62 -13.48 -14.68
C ALA A 212 4.70 -13.82 -13.18
N TYR A 213 5.73 -13.32 -12.49
CA TYR A 213 5.91 -13.48 -11.05
C TYR A 213 5.80 -12.13 -10.34
N THR A 214 5.18 -12.13 -9.16
CA THR A 214 4.97 -10.90 -8.40
C THR A 214 6.27 -10.34 -7.85
N HIS A 215 6.44 -9.02 -7.97
CA HIS A 215 7.47 -8.29 -7.21
C HIS A 215 7.03 -7.96 -5.79
N ASN A 216 5.75 -8.18 -5.46
CA ASN A 216 5.20 -7.84 -4.15
C ASN A 216 5.59 -8.87 -3.10
N LYS A 217 6.64 -8.56 -2.33
CA LYS A 217 7.17 -9.43 -1.26
C LYS A 217 6.15 -9.69 -0.16
N LEU A 218 5.21 -8.77 0.07
CA LEU A 218 4.20 -8.90 1.13
C LEU A 218 3.23 -10.06 0.87
N LEU A 219 2.92 -10.38 -0.39
CA LEU A 219 2.02 -11.50 -0.72
C LEU A 219 2.55 -12.85 -0.22
N ASN A 220 3.88 -12.98 -0.05
CA ASN A 220 4.50 -14.19 0.50
C ASN A 220 4.87 -14.06 1.99
N ASN A 221 5.11 -12.84 2.46
CA ASN A 221 5.77 -12.62 3.75
C ASN A 221 4.86 -11.95 4.79
N TYR A 222 3.61 -11.61 4.44
CA TYR A 222 2.65 -11.01 5.34
C TYR A 222 1.27 -11.62 5.15
N LYS A 223 0.78 -12.35 6.15
CA LYS A 223 -0.44 -13.19 6.06
C LYS A 223 -1.71 -12.42 5.69
N TYR A 224 -1.80 -11.14 6.04
CA TYR A 224 -2.97 -10.31 5.77
C TYR A 224 -2.85 -9.53 4.46
N ALA A 225 -1.73 -9.63 3.73
CA ALA A 225 -1.51 -8.88 2.50
C ALA A 225 -2.44 -9.35 1.37
N VAL A 226 -3.03 -8.38 0.67
CA VAL A 226 -3.95 -8.61 -0.46
C VAL A 226 -3.61 -7.79 -1.70
N GLY A 227 -2.36 -7.32 -1.83
CA GLY A 227 -1.91 -6.51 -2.98
C GLY A 227 -1.11 -5.26 -2.55
N ILE A 228 -0.95 -4.22 -3.37
CA ILE A 228 -1.59 -3.91 -4.66
C ILE A 228 -0.58 -3.82 -5.79
N LYS A 229 0.44 -2.94 -5.68
CA LYS A 229 1.40 -2.73 -6.77
C LYS A 229 2.70 -2.11 -6.28
N THR A 230 3.81 -2.57 -6.85
CA THR A 230 5.16 -1.99 -6.71
C THR A 230 5.46 -1.00 -7.83
N GLY A 231 6.34 -0.04 -7.56
CA GLY A 231 6.95 0.83 -8.56
C GLY A 231 8.43 1.08 -8.28
N PHE A 232 9.23 1.20 -9.33
CA PHE A 232 10.60 1.70 -9.24
C PHE A 232 11.03 2.23 -10.60
N THR A 233 11.69 3.38 -10.57
CA THR A 233 12.55 3.92 -11.63
C THR A 233 13.69 4.65 -10.95
N GLN A 234 14.72 5.04 -11.71
CA GLN A 234 15.83 5.80 -11.12
C GLN A 234 15.39 7.17 -10.60
N LYS A 235 14.43 7.83 -11.26
CA LYS A 235 13.96 9.16 -10.86
C LYS A 235 12.86 9.13 -9.79
N ALA A 236 11.96 8.13 -9.83
CA ALA A 236 10.90 8.00 -8.83
C ALA A 236 11.39 7.38 -7.52
N GLY A 237 12.45 6.58 -7.60
CA GLY A 237 12.88 5.74 -6.50
C GLY A 237 11.87 4.63 -6.15
N PRO A 238 12.04 3.99 -4.98
CA PRO A 238 11.20 2.91 -4.51
C PRO A 238 9.75 3.31 -4.13
N CYS A 239 8.75 2.94 -4.93
CA CYS A 239 7.33 3.19 -4.65
C CYS A 239 6.54 1.90 -4.32
N LEU A 240 5.51 1.98 -3.48
CA LEU A 240 4.67 0.84 -3.11
C LEU A 240 3.27 1.28 -2.70
N ILE A 241 2.26 0.60 -3.22
CA ILE A 241 0.91 0.61 -2.68
C ILE A 241 0.61 -0.78 -2.16
N ALA A 242 0.35 -0.89 -0.87
CA ALA A 242 0.06 -2.15 -0.20
C ALA A 242 -1.27 -2.09 0.52
N ARG A 243 -1.95 -3.23 0.57
CA ARG A 243 -3.21 -3.39 1.29
C ARG A 243 -3.18 -4.65 2.13
N ALA A 244 -3.68 -4.54 3.36
CA ALA A 244 -3.84 -5.67 4.26
C ALA A 244 -5.27 -5.72 4.82
N LYS A 245 -5.82 -6.94 4.93
CA LYS A 245 -7.14 -7.18 5.49
C LYS A 245 -7.09 -8.22 6.58
N LYS A 246 -7.70 -7.91 7.72
CA LYS A 246 -7.84 -8.81 8.86
C LYS A 246 -9.16 -8.47 9.56
N ASP A 247 -10.01 -9.46 9.76
CA ASP A 247 -11.33 -9.28 10.37
C ASP A 247 -12.13 -8.16 9.65
N ASP A 248 -12.58 -7.14 10.37
CA ASP A 248 -13.29 -5.98 9.85
C ASP A 248 -12.37 -4.84 9.36
N LYS A 249 -11.05 -4.98 9.54
CA LYS A 249 -10.06 -3.97 9.16
C LYS A 249 -9.57 -4.12 7.72
N ASP A 250 -9.36 -2.98 7.08
CA ASP A 250 -8.94 -2.90 5.69
C ASP A 250 -7.97 -1.72 5.52
N ILE A 251 -6.68 -2.00 5.61
CA ILE A 251 -5.64 -0.97 5.70
C ILE A 251 -4.99 -0.80 4.34
N LEU A 252 -4.92 0.44 3.87
CA LEU A 252 -4.31 0.82 2.61
C LEU A 252 -3.20 1.84 2.84
N VAL A 253 -2.01 1.55 2.32
CA VAL A 253 -0.82 2.39 2.47
C VAL A 253 -0.20 2.67 1.11
N VAL A 254 0.08 3.95 0.85
CA VAL A 254 0.81 4.44 -0.33
C VAL A 254 2.13 5.04 0.15
N MET A 255 3.24 4.59 -0.42
CA MET A 255 4.59 5.14 -0.18
C MET A 255 5.26 5.48 -1.51
N LEU A 256 5.80 6.69 -1.60
CA LEU A 256 6.57 7.19 -2.74
C LEU A 256 8.00 7.49 -2.30
N ASN A 257 8.96 7.02 -3.08
CA ASN A 257 10.40 7.08 -2.79
C ASN A 257 10.72 6.71 -1.33
N SER A 258 10.42 5.45 -0.97
CA SER A 258 10.66 4.88 0.36
C SER A 258 11.65 3.71 0.31
N GLU A 259 12.88 3.95 0.77
CA GLU A 259 13.97 2.95 0.72
C GLU A 259 13.62 1.68 1.49
N HIS A 260 12.95 1.84 2.63
CA HIS A 260 12.56 0.75 3.54
C HIS A 260 11.09 0.34 3.43
N ARG A 261 10.42 0.66 2.30
CA ARG A 261 8.98 0.43 2.06
C ARG A 261 8.42 -0.91 2.53
N TRP A 262 9.19 -2.00 2.42
CA TRP A 262 8.72 -3.33 2.82
C TRP A 262 8.59 -3.46 4.34
N ASN A 263 9.60 -3.02 5.08
CA ASN A 263 9.62 -3.09 6.53
C ASN A 263 8.66 -2.05 7.11
N ASP A 264 8.65 -0.84 6.56
CA ASP A 264 7.84 0.27 7.07
C ASP A 264 6.34 0.01 6.92
N ILE A 265 5.90 -0.53 5.78
CA ILE A 265 4.51 -0.95 5.61
C ILE A 265 4.15 -2.07 6.56
N LYS A 266 5.06 -3.04 6.74
CA LYS A 266 4.82 -4.15 7.66
C LYS A 266 4.62 -3.65 9.09
N THR A 267 5.46 -2.72 9.56
CA THR A 267 5.30 -2.08 10.88
C THR A 267 3.95 -1.38 11.00
N ILE A 268 3.57 -0.56 10.02
CA ILE A 268 2.24 0.10 10.02
C ILE A 268 1.11 -0.93 10.10
N PHE A 269 1.20 -2.03 9.35
CA PHE A 269 0.17 -3.06 9.41
C PHE A 269 0.16 -3.80 10.76
N GLU A 270 1.31 -4.11 11.36
CA GLU A 270 1.40 -4.80 12.65
C GLU A 270 0.85 -3.94 13.80
N ASP A 271 1.08 -2.62 13.78
CA ASP A 271 0.56 -1.72 14.80
C ASP A 271 -0.96 -1.55 14.72
N VAL A 272 -1.53 -1.59 13.51
CA VAL A 272 -2.96 -1.38 13.28
C VAL A 272 -3.76 -2.69 13.28
N LEU A 273 -3.12 -3.83 12.96
CA LEU A 273 -3.70 -5.16 12.89
C LEU A 273 -3.05 -6.14 13.90
N PRO A 274 -2.93 -5.78 15.19
CA PRO A 274 -2.19 -6.60 16.15
C PRO A 274 -2.79 -8.00 16.24
N ASP A 275 -1.94 -9.02 16.29
CA ASP A 275 -2.37 -10.38 16.63
C ASP A 275 -2.75 -10.41 18.12
N ILE A 276 -4.04 -10.53 18.40
CA ILE A 276 -4.63 -10.48 19.77
C ILE A 276 -4.10 -11.62 20.68
N THR A 277 -3.21 -12.49 20.19
CA THR A 277 -2.60 -13.56 20.99
C THR A 277 -1.60 -13.10 22.05
N GLU A 278 -1.15 -11.84 22.07
CA GLU A 278 -0.22 -11.32 23.11
C GLU A 278 -0.78 -10.19 23.99
N THR A 279 -2.07 -10.17 24.29
CA THR A 279 -2.62 -9.25 25.31
C THR A 279 -3.48 -9.96 26.36
N ARG A 280 -2.86 -10.90 27.09
CA ARG A 280 -3.24 -11.23 28.48
C ARG A 280 -2.01 -11.52 29.35
N SER A 281 -1.09 -10.57 29.48
CA SER A 281 -0.13 -10.58 30.61
C SER A 281 0.54 -9.23 30.85
N SER A 282 -0.22 -8.22 31.26
CA SER A 282 0.38 -7.06 31.97
C SER A 282 -0.52 -6.46 33.06
N ALA A 283 -1.71 -7.03 33.30
CA ALA A 283 -2.52 -6.70 34.47
C ALA A 283 -2.22 -7.65 35.64
N LYS A 284 -1.00 -7.58 36.20
CA LYS A 284 -0.67 -8.01 37.58
C LYS A 284 0.79 -7.66 37.93
N LYS A 285 1.04 -6.39 38.23
CA LYS A 285 2.15 -5.98 39.11
C LYS A 285 1.82 -4.64 39.78
N ALA A 286 0.71 -4.64 40.51
CA ALA A 286 0.45 -3.68 41.57
C ALA A 286 0.00 -4.48 42.79
N ALA A 287 0.96 -5.14 43.43
CA ALA A 287 0.81 -5.67 44.77
C ALA A 287 2.04 -5.24 45.56
N THR A 288 1.91 -4.08 46.18
CA THR A 288 2.77 -3.57 47.24
C THR A 288 2.69 -4.51 48.45
N PRO A 289 3.80 -4.81 49.14
CA PRO A 289 3.75 -5.13 50.56
C PRO A 289 4.19 -3.92 51.37
N SER A 290 3.29 -3.50 52.25
CA SER A 290 3.51 -2.55 53.34
C SER A 290 4.44 -3.14 54.41
N LYS A 291 5.02 -2.23 55.20
CA LYS A 291 6.17 -2.31 56.10
C LYS A 291 5.98 -3.09 57.41
N ASN A 292 7.16 -3.45 57.96
CA ASN A 292 7.61 -3.42 59.37
C ASN A 292 7.27 -4.57 60.34
N SER A 293 8.33 -5.20 60.90
CA SER A 293 8.71 -5.03 62.32
C SER A 293 10.08 -5.65 62.71
N LYS A 294 10.98 -4.76 63.14
CA LYS A 294 12.08 -4.76 64.14
C LYS A 294 12.49 -6.02 64.98
N LYS A 295 13.79 -5.98 65.35
CA LYS A 295 14.55 -6.51 66.54
C LYS A 295 14.98 -7.99 66.49
N THR A 296 16.18 -8.44 66.91
CA THR A 296 17.17 -7.95 67.90
C THR A 296 18.56 -8.61 67.75
N ALA A 297 19.53 -8.10 68.53
CA ALA A 297 20.99 -8.20 68.50
C ALA A 297 21.71 -9.51 68.95
N SER A 298 23.05 -9.44 68.81
CA SER A 298 24.16 -10.23 69.41
C SER A 298 24.65 -11.42 68.57
N GLY A 299 25.95 -11.74 68.43
CA GLY A 299 27.21 -11.16 68.87
C GLY A 299 28.35 -12.18 68.69
N LYS A 300 29.60 -11.68 68.54
CA LYS A 300 30.92 -12.32 68.76
C LYS A 300 31.57 -13.28 67.72
N LYS A 301 32.73 -12.77 67.25
CA LYS A 301 34.12 -13.29 67.33
C LYS A 301 34.69 -14.30 66.31
N LYS A 302 35.87 -13.88 65.79
CA LYS A 302 37.13 -14.63 65.50
C LYS A 302 37.09 -15.60 64.31
N ALA A 303 38.16 -15.88 63.55
CA ALA A 303 39.52 -15.35 63.37
C ALA A 303 40.15 -16.09 62.16
N GLN A 304 41.14 -15.47 61.53
CA GLN A 304 42.36 -16.08 60.97
C GLN A 304 42.29 -17.13 59.82
N LYS A 305 43.00 -16.78 58.74
CA LYS A 305 44.24 -17.41 58.21
C LYS A 305 44.18 -18.13 56.85
N ILE A 306 45.09 -17.64 55.98
CA ILE A 306 46.04 -18.34 55.08
C ILE A 306 45.66 -18.49 53.60
N ALA A 307 46.69 -18.17 52.81
CA ALA A 307 46.96 -18.32 51.38
C ALA A 307 46.38 -17.25 50.46
#